data_AF-A0A1B9YK81-F1
#
_entry.id   AF-A0A1B9YK81-F1
#
_cell.length_a   1.000
_cell.length_b   1.000
_cell.length_c   1.000
_cell.angle_alpha   90.00
_cell.angle_beta   90.00
_cell.angle_gamma   90.00
#
_symmetry.space_group_name_H-M   'P 1'
#
loop_
_entity.id
_entity.type
_entity.pdbx_description
1 polymer ?
#
loop_
_entity_poly.entity_id
_entity_poly.type
_entity_poly.pdbx_seq_one_letter_code
_entity_poly.pdbx_strand_id
1 'polypeptide(L)'
;MPKEAELSSKLVGVEVRNGANQSIGTIKDIAFNENGIDGYILSVGGFLGIGDHYVAVRPSSIDLTFDRSNNRWRATMDANADHVEGRAEFKYPSS
;
A
#
# COMPACT_ATOMS: atom_id res chain seq x y z
N MET A 1 -23.02 10.82 -0.49
CA MET A 1 -21.85 10.11 -1.05
C MET A 1 -22.24 9.60 -2.44
N PRO A 2 -21.37 9.73 -3.46
CA PRO A 2 -21.56 9.05 -4.75
C PRO A 2 -21.81 7.56 -4.52
N LYS A 3 -22.61 6.91 -5.37
CA LYS A 3 -22.87 5.46 -5.24
C LYS A 3 -21.61 4.62 -5.52
N GLU A 4 -20.61 5.25 -6.11
CA GLU A 4 -19.34 4.68 -6.55
C GLU A 4 -18.17 5.05 -5.62
N ALA A 5 -18.43 5.79 -4.53
CA ALA A 5 -17.38 6.18 -3.59
C ALA A 5 -16.94 4.98 -2.74
N GLU A 6 -15.67 4.61 -2.89
CA GLU A 6 -15.05 3.54 -2.11
C GLU A 6 -14.29 4.11 -0.91
N LEU A 7 -14.32 3.37 0.21
CA LEU A 7 -13.71 3.81 1.46
C LEU A 7 -12.23 3.42 1.51
N SER A 8 -11.37 4.32 2.02
CA SER A 8 -9.95 4.03 2.27
C SER A 8 -9.74 2.79 3.14
N SER A 9 -10.68 2.50 4.05
CA SER A 9 -10.67 1.28 4.87
C SER A 9 -10.74 -0.03 4.07
N LYS A 10 -11.16 0.02 2.80
CA LYS A 10 -11.10 -1.15 1.90
C LYS A 10 -9.74 -1.32 1.23
N LEU A 11 -8.89 -0.31 1.26
CA LEU A 11 -7.53 -0.32 0.72
C LEU A 11 -6.50 -0.63 1.81
N VAL A 12 -6.70 -0.10 3.03
CA VAL A 12 -5.87 -0.46 4.18
C VAL A 12 -6.01 -1.96 4.46
N GLY A 13 -4.88 -2.65 4.58
CA GLY A 13 -4.81 -4.11 4.71
C GLY A 13 -4.72 -4.87 3.38
N VAL A 14 -4.81 -4.18 2.23
CA VAL A 14 -4.58 -4.82 0.93
C VAL A 14 -3.09 -5.12 0.77
N GLU A 15 -2.80 -6.37 0.43
CA GLU A 15 -1.46 -6.83 0.09
C GLU A 15 -1.06 -6.32 -1.30
N VAL A 16 0.12 -5.72 -1.38
CA VAL A 16 0.74 -5.28 -2.63
C VAL A 16 1.63 -6.40 -3.16
N ARG A 17 1.40 -6.83 -4.40
CA ARG A 17 2.12 -7.94 -5.04
C ARG A 17 2.82 -7.50 -6.32
N ASN A 18 3.93 -8.14 -6.66
CA ASN A 18 4.61 -7.89 -7.93
C ASN A 18 4.02 -8.72 -9.09
N GLY A 19 4.58 -8.55 -10.30
CA GLY A 19 4.17 -9.29 -11.50
C GLY A 19 4.36 -10.81 -11.41
N ALA A 20 5.26 -11.29 -10.54
CA ALA A 20 5.46 -12.71 -10.24
C ALA A 20 4.51 -13.23 -9.14
N ASN A 21 3.51 -12.41 -8.76
CA ASN A 21 2.58 -12.70 -7.68
C ASN A 21 3.29 -12.95 -6.33
N GLN A 22 4.41 -12.28 -6.07
CA GLN A 22 5.11 -12.30 -4.78
C GLN A 22 4.65 -11.11 -3.93
N SER A 23 4.56 -11.32 -2.61
CA SER A 23 4.23 -10.24 -1.67
C SER A 23 5.38 -9.24 -1.59
N ILE A 24 5.04 -7.95 -1.64
CA ILE A 24 5.97 -6.85 -1.37
C ILE A 24 5.73 -6.28 0.02
N GLY A 25 4.46 -6.23 0.43
CA GLY A 25 4.04 -5.65 1.70
C GLY A 25 2.53 -5.43 1.74
N THR A 26 2.08 -4.68 2.74
CA THR A 26 0.66 -4.39 2.96
C THR A 26 0.44 -2.88 3.06
N ILE A 27 -0.61 -2.36 2.43
CA ILE A 27 -1.01 -0.95 2.59
C ILE A 27 -1.42 -0.73 4.05
N LYS A 28 -0.61 0.01 4.79
CA LYS A 28 -0.87 0.36 6.19
C LYS A 28 -1.67 1.64 6.32
N ASP A 29 -1.39 2.62 5.46
CA ASP A 29 -1.99 3.93 5.53
C ASP A 29 -1.95 4.65 4.18
N ILE A 30 -2.73 5.73 4.05
CA ILE A 30 -2.85 6.55 2.84
C ILE A 30 -2.63 8.00 3.24
N ALA A 31 -1.57 8.60 2.68
CA ALA A 31 -1.28 10.02 2.87
C ALA A 31 -2.09 10.86 1.88
N PHE A 32 -2.65 11.96 2.37
CA PHE A 32 -3.41 12.92 1.57
C PHE A 32 -2.77 14.32 1.65
N ASN A 33 -2.86 15.06 0.56
CA ASN A 33 -2.55 16.48 0.48
C ASN A 33 -3.77 17.24 -0.10
N GLU A 34 -3.63 18.54 -0.35
CA GLU A 34 -4.69 19.39 -0.90
C GLU A 34 -5.21 18.93 -2.28
N ASN A 35 -4.42 18.16 -3.02
CA ASN A 35 -4.73 17.64 -4.35
C ASN A 35 -5.26 16.20 -4.35
N GLY A 36 -5.36 15.54 -3.19
CA GLY A 36 -5.82 14.16 -3.05
C GLY A 36 -4.76 13.24 -2.48
N ILE A 37 -4.65 12.02 -3.01
CA ILE A 37 -3.70 11.02 -2.49
C ILE A 37 -2.27 11.43 -2.85
N ASP A 38 -1.42 11.57 -1.84
CA ASP A 38 0.00 11.95 -1.96
C ASP A 38 0.93 10.73 -1.88
N GLY A 39 0.48 9.66 -1.22
CA GLY A 39 1.26 8.43 -1.13
C GLY A 39 0.56 7.30 -0.38
N TYR A 40 1.16 6.11 -0.49
CA TYR A 40 0.79 4.95 0.30
C TYR A 40 1.93 4.62 1.26
N ILE A 41 1.58 4.26 2.49
CA ILE A 41 2.53 3.74 3.46
C ILE A 41 2.41 2.22 3.45
N LEU A 42 3.47 1.54 3.07
CA LEU A 42 3.54 0.08 3.05
C LEU A 42 4.23 -0.41 4.33
N SER A 43 3.65 -1.41 4.99
CA SER A 43 4.37 -2.27 5.94
C SER A 43 5.13 -3.31 5.13
N VAL A 44 6.46 -3.34 5.24
CA VAL A 44 7.34 -4.27 4.52
C VAL A 44 8.28 -4.96 5.51
N GLY A 45 8.51 -6.26 5.31
CA GLY A 45 9.19 -7.12 6.28
C GLY A 45 8.37 -7.41 7.55
N GLY A 46 8.59 -8.58 8.15
CA GLY A 46 7.95 -9.04 9.39
C GLY A 46 6.50 -9.55 9.21
N PHE A 47 6.15 -10.66 9.86
CA PHE A 47 4.84 -11.30 9.69
C PHE A 47 3.77 -10.78 10.68
N LEU A 48 4.16 -10.06 11.75
CA LEU A 48 3.24 -9.68 12.85
C LEU A 48 3.78 -8.47 13.66
N GLY A 49 4.18 -7.36 13.01
CA GLY A 49 4.42 -6.08 13.70
C GLY A 49 5.66 -6.01 14.61
N ILE A 50 6.53 -7.02 14.57
CA ILE A 50 7.84 -7.02 15.21
C ILE A 50 8.86 -7.19 14.10
N GLY A 51 9.61 -6.12 13.81
CA GLY A 51 10.59 -6.08 12.72
C GLY A 51 10.06 -5.51 11.41
N ASP A 52 8.75 -5.25 11.30
CA ASP A 52 8.19 -4.45 10.22
C ASP A 52 8.72 -3.02 10.28
N HIS A 53 9.03 -2.47 9.11
CA HIS A 53 9.26 -1.04 8.96
C HIS A 53 8.35 -0.49 7.86
N TYR A 54 8.12 0.81 7.91
CA TYR A 54 7.22 1.47 6.98
C TYR A 54 8.00 2.08 5.83
N VAL A 55 7.44 1.99 4.62
CA VAL A 55 8.02 2.61 3.43
C VAL A 55 6.94 3.42 2.72
N ALA A 56 7.24 4.69 2.46
CA ALA A 56 6.38 5.54 1.65
C ALA A 56 6.63 5.28 0.15
N VAL A 57 5.56 5.05 -0.59
CA VAL A 57 5.58 4.90 -2.05
C VAL A 57 4.67 5.92 -2.71
N ARG A 58 5.07 6.36 -3.90
CA ARG A 58 4.27 7.30 -4.70
C ARG A 58 2.98 6.62 -5.15
N PRO A 59 1.87 7.36 -5.33
CA PRO A 59 0.61 6.77 -5.79
C PRO A 59 0.77 6.07 -7.15
N SER A 60 1.57 6.65 -8.04
CA SER A 60 1.87 6.09 -9.37
C SER A 60 2.65 4.77 -9.35
N SER A 61 3.18 4.36 -8.20
CA SER A 61 3.90 3.08 -8.05
C SER A 61 2.96 1.91 -7.75
N ILE A 62 1.70 2.17 -7.37
CA ILE A 62 0.71 1.13 -7.11
C ILE A 62 -0.37 1.18 -8.19
N ASP A 63 -0.54 0.06 -8.88
CA ASP A 63 -1.71 -0.19 -9.70
C ASP A 63 -2.83 -0.79 -8.84
N LEU A 64 -3.90 -0.01 -8.63
CA LEU A 64 -5.09 -0.42 -7.88
C LEU A 64 -6.19 -0.83 -8.85
N THR A 65 -6.58 -2.10 -8.76
CA THR A 65 -7.68 -2.65 -9.57
C THR A 65 -8.76 -3.23 -8.67
N PHE A 66 -10.02 -3.00 -9.04
CA PHE A 66 -11.15 -3.61 -8.35
C PHE A 66 -11.54 -4.92 -9.02
N ASP A 67 -11.32 -6.03 -8.33
CA ASP A 67 -11.76 -7.36 -8.75
C ASP A 67 -13.26 -7.50 -8.46
N ARG A 68 -14.07 -7.33 -9.50
CA ARG A 68 -15.53 -7.44 -9.42
C ARG A 68 -16.01 -8.85 -9.08
N SER A 69 -15.25 -9.89 -9.44
CA SER A 69 -15.63 -11.28 -9.19
C SER A 69 -15.47 -11.64 -7.71
N ASN A 70 -14.43 -11.11 -7.07
CA ASN A 70 -14.15 -11.35 -5.65
C ASN A 70 -14.56 -10.17 -4.75
N ASN A 71 -15.18 -9.13 -5.31
CA ASN A 71 -15.63 -7.92 -4.62
C ASN A 71 -14.54 -7.31 -3.71
N ARG A 72 -13.30 -7.24 -4.21
CA ARG A 72 -12.13 -6.78 -3.44
C ARG A 72 -11.18 -5.95 -4.27
N TRP A 73 -10.43 -5.08 -3.60
CA TRP A 73 -9.31 -4.38 -4.20
C TRP A 73 -8.08 -5.28 -4.31
N ARG A 74 -7.33 -5.09 -5.40
CA ARG A 74 -6.01 -5.68 -5.64
C ARG A 74 -5.03 -4.54 -5.87
N ALA A 75 -3.84 -4.67 -5.29
CA ALA A 75 -2.74 -3.73 -5.46
C ALA A 75 -1.56 -4.47 -6.08
N THR A 76 -1.00 -3.92 -7.15
CA THR A 76 0.25 -4.44 -7.74
C THR A 76 1.27 -3.34 -7.92
N MET A 77 2.56 -3.70 -7.90
CA MET A 77 3.66 -2.78 -8.13
C MET A 77 4.75 -3.45 -8.94
N ASP A 78 5.34 -2.71 -9.88
CA ASP A 78 6.51 -3.16 -10.66
C ASP A 78 7.80 -2.94 -9.84
N ALA A 79 7.99 -3.77 -8.82
CA ALA A 79 9.19 -3.75 -7.98
C ALA A 79 9.43 -5.12 -7.33
N ASN A 80 10.66 -5.32 -6.85
CA ASN A 80 11.04 -6.46 -6.02
C ASN A 80 10.93 -6.11 -4.53
N ALA A 81 10.48 -7.06 -3.70
CA ALA A 81 10.32 -6.87 -2.25
C ALA A 81 11.61 -6.37 -1.58
N ASP A 82 12.74 -7.03 -1.85
CA ASP A 82 14.06 -6.66 -1.32
C ASP A 82 14.46 -5.21 -1.62
N HIS A 83 14.07 -4.69 -2.80
CA HIS A 83 14.36 -3.31 -3.16
C HIS A 83 13.53 -2.32 -2.34
N VAL A 84 12.28 -2.66 -2.02
CA VAL A 84 11.38 -1.82 -1.23
C VAL A 84 11.79 -1.83 0.24
N GLU A 85 12.14 -3.00 0.78
CA GLU A 85 12.66 -3.16 2.15
C GLU A 85 13.99 -2.42 2.38
N GLY A 86 14.81 -2.24 1.34
CA GLY A 86 16.05 -1.47 1.44
C GLY A 86 15.88 0.05 1.40
N ARG A 87 14.65 0.57 1.26
CA ARG A 87 14.40 2.02 1.14
C ARG A 87 14.45 2.71 2.50
N ALA A 88 14.55 4.04 2.47
CA ALA A 88 14.48 4.85 3.67
C ALA A 88 13.16 4.58 4.41
N GLU A 89 13.28 4.30 5.70
CA GLU A 89 12.13 4.07 6.56
C GLU A 89 11.28 5.34 6.70
N PHE A 90 9.97 5.18 6.51
CA PHE A 90 8.98 6.18 6.85
C PHE A 90 8.75 6.18 8.35
N LYS A 91 9.02 7.32 9.00
CA LYS A 91 8.72 7.54 10.40
C LYS A 91 7.41 8.31 10.50
N TYR A 92 6.44 7.73 11.21
CA TYR A 92 5.23 8.46 11.55
C TYR A 92 5.59 9.70 12.37
N PRO A 93 5.00 10.87 12.07
CA PRO A 93 5.12 12.04 12.92
C PRO A 93 4.72 11.67 14.35
N SER A 94 5.58 12.00 15.30
CA SER A 94 5.21 11.91 16.72
C SER A 94 4.03 12.85 16.95
N SER A 95 2.94 12.32 17.50
CA SER A 95 1.76 13.12 17.87
C SER A 95 2.08 14.13 18.97
#